data_AF-A0A401QAE6-F1
#
_entry.id   AF-A0A401QAE6-F1
#
_cell.length_a   1.000
_cell.length_b   1.000
_cell.length_c   1.000
_cell.angle_alpha   90.00
_cell.angle_beta   90.00
_cell.angle_gamma   90.00
#
_symmetry.space_group_name_H-M   'P 1'
#
loop_
_entity.id
_entity.type
_entity.pdbx_description
1 polymer ?
#
loop_
_entity_poly.entity_id
_entity_poly.type
_entity_poly.pdbx_seq_one_letter_code
_entity_poly.pdbx_strand_id
1 'polypeptide(L)'
;MSTTHQLQDGKASTCNRETPERKEEGEFQAAVVLLACLELGSASRLVCYFTSWAQYRPGEGKFKIDDLDPCLCTHLIYAFAGMKDNKITNLDANDLTLYHSFNNLKNKNQNLKTLLSVGGWNFGTQKFSAMVSTKENRQTFITSEMVAAFEVEAKSSGQPRMLLSAAVAAGMGIVEGSYEVAELG
;
A
#
# COMPACT_ATOMS: atom_id res chain seq x y z
N MET A 1 -25.04 -24.07 39.53
CA MET A 1 -24.40 -24.25 38.22
C MET A 1 -24.38 -22.90 37.54
N SER A 2 -23.28 -22.17 37.67
CA SER A 2 -23.10 -20.84 37.09
C SER A 2 -21.86 -20.90 36.23
N THR A 3 -22.04 -20.87 34.91
CA THR A 3 -20.95 -20.78 33.93
C THR A 3 -20.80 -19.31 33.53
N THR A 4 -19.76 -18.67 34.06
CA THR A 4 -19.30 -17.36 33.64
C THR A 4 -18.51 -17.51 32.33
N HIS A 5 -19.04 -16.98 31.23
CA HIS A 5 -18.27 -16.76 30.00
C HIS A 5 -17.45 -15.47 30.19
N GLN A 6 -16.12 -15.63 30.31
CA GLN A 6 -15.16 -14.54 30.20
C GLN A 6 -14.86 -14.33 28.72
N LEU A 7 -15.33 -13.21 28.16
CA LEU A 7 -14.88 -12.69 26.87
C LEU A 7 -13.48 -12.13 27.07
N GLN A 8 -12.47 -12.80 26.50
CA GLN A 8 -11.09 -12.38 26.58
C GLN A 8 -10.86 -11.08 25.80
N ASP A 9 -10.16 -10.17 26.48
CA ASP A 9 -9.74 -8.86 26.04
C ASP A 9 -8.95 -8.88 24.71
N GLY A 10 -9.20 -7.86 23.89
CA GLY A 10 -8.56 -7.64 22.59
C GLY A 10 -7.04 -7.53 22.68
N LYS A 11 -6.35 -8.57 22.23
CA LYS A 11 -4.92 -8.53 21.95
C LYS A 11 -4.75 -8.12 20.48
N ALA A 12 -4.12 -6.97 20.23
CA ALA A 12 -3.72 -6.56 18.90
C ALA A 12 -2.94 -7.70 18.22
N SER A 13 -3.51 -8.27 17.15
CA SER A 13 -2.90 -9.35 16.39
C SER A 13 -1.67 -8.81 15.66
N THR A 14 -0.50 -9.07 16.23
CA THR A 14 0.80 -8.77 15.62
C THR A 14 1.06 -9.81 14.52
N CYS A 15 1.38 -9.35 13.31
CA CYS A 15 1.65 -10.23 12.17
C CYS A 15 2.95 -11.03 12.39
N ASN A 16 2.84 -12.26 12.87
CA ASN A 16 3.93 -13.22 12.88
C ASN A 16 3.86 -14.04 11.59
N ARG A 17 4.79 -13.83 10.65
CA ARG A 17 4.95 -14.74 9.51
C ARG A 17 5.56 -16.04 10.03
N GLU A 18 4.81 -17.13 10.02
CA GLU A 18 5.37 -18.46 10.20
C GLU A 18 6.26 -18.79 8.99
N THR A 19 7.55 -18.98 9.23
CA THR A 19 8.48 -19.56 8.25
C THR A 19 8.24 -21.06 8.13
N PRO A 20 8.26 -21.65 6.92
CA PRO A 20 7.98 -23.07 6.75
C PRO A 20 9.10 -23.94 7.35
N GLU A 21 8.77 -24.76 8.36
CA GLU A 21 9.67 -25.76 8.94
C GLU A 21 9.94 -26.91 7.94
N ARG A 22 11.22 -27.20 7.67
CA ARG A 22 11.64 -28.38 6.89
C ARG A 22 12.35 -29.36 7.83
N LYS A 23 11.88 -30.62 7.88
CA LYS A 23 12.44 -31.72 8.69
C LYS A 23 13.90 -32.00 8.34
N GLU A 24 14.78 -32.08 9.34
CA GLU A 24 16.19 -32.48 9.20
C GLU A 24 16.41 -33.97 9.52
N GLU A 25 17.11 -34.69 8.64
CA GLU A 25 17.94 -35.85 8.97
C GLU A 25 19.34 -35.59 8.36
N GLY A 26 20.40 -35.54 9.20
CA GLY A 26 21.80 -35.54 8.74
C GLY A 26 22.73 -34.51 9.39
N GLU A 27 23.21 -34.80 10.60
CA GLU A 27 24.22 -34.02 11.32
C GLU A 27 25.59 -34.00 10.60
N PHE A 28 26.31 -32.90 10.77
CA PHE A 28 27.73 -32.65 10.43
C PHE A 28 28.11 -32.02 9.07
N GLN A 29 27.32 -32.14 8.00
CA GLN A 29 27.48 -31.28 6.81
C GLN A 29 26.61 -30.00 6.87
N ALA A 30 25.66 -29.97 7.82
CA ALA A 30 24.65 -28.92 7.95
C ALA A 30 25.20 -27.56 8.39
N ALA A 31 26.24 -27.48 9.23
CA ALA A 31 26.66 -26.20 9.83
C ALA A 31 27.17 -25.16 8.82
N VAL A 32 27.89 -25.60 7.78
CA VAL A 32 28.42 -24.70 6.73
C VAL A 32 27.32 -24.31 5.74
N VAL A 33 26.36 -25.19 5.48
CA VAL A 33 25.19 -24.91 4.64
C VAL A 33 24.15 -24.05 5.38
N LEU A 34 23.96 -24.24 6.70
CA LEU A 34 23.10 -23.41 7.55
C LEU A 34 23.59 -21.96 7.58
N LEU A 35 24.91 -21.74 7.68
CA LEU A 35 25.48 -20.39 7.68
C LEU A 35 25.36 -19.71 6.32
N ALA A 36 25.43 -20.47 5.22
CA ALA A 36 25.24 -19.96 3.86
C ALA A 36 23.77 -19.73 3.49
N CYS A 37 22.84 -20.47 4.10
CA CYS A 37 21.40 -20.34 3.84
C CYS A 37 20.70 -19.26 4.68
N LEU A 38 21.32 -18.75 5.75
CA LEU A 38 20.79 -17.64 6.56
C LEU A 38 20.64 -16.31 5.78
N GLU A 39 21.33 -16.17 4.65
CA GLU A 39 21.34 -14.93 3.83
C GLU A 39 20.46 -15.02 2.57
N LEU A 40 19.71 -16.11 2.34
CA LEU A 40 18.76 -16.23 1.22
C LEU A 40 17.31 -15.94 1.60
N GLY A 41 17.11 -15.03 2.56
CA GLY A 41 15.81 -14.41 2.79
C GLY A 41 15.47 -13.43 1.67
N SER A 42 14.93 -13.90 0.55
CA SER A 42 14.32 -13.00 -0.44
C SER A 42 13.06 -12.37 0.19
N ALA A 43 13.20 -11.18 0.76
CA ALA A 43 12.06 -10.37 1.21
C ALA A 43 11.32 -9.83 -0.03
N SER A 44 10.49 -10.65 -0.64
CA SER A 44 9.66 -10.25 -1.78
C SER A 44 8.62 -9.21 -1.35
N ARG A 45 8.50 -8.13 -2.12
CA ARG A 45 7.45 -7.12 -1.93
C ARG A 45 6.17 -7.62 -2.57
N LEU A 46 5.17 -7.96 -1.76
CA LEU A 46 3.80 -8.15 -2.22
C LEU A 46 3.04 -6.82 -2.12
N VAL A 47 2.69 -6.25 -3.28
CA VAL A 47 2.02 -4.95 -3.42
C VAL A 47 0.57 -5.19 -3.85
N CYS A 48 -0.39 -4.78 -3.04
CA CYS A 48 -1.81 -5.03 -3.29
C CYS A 48 -2.58 -3.72 -3.43
N TYR A 49 -3.44 -3.65 -4.45
CA TYR A 49 -4.36 -2.54 -4.63
C TYR A 49 -5.68 -2.81 -3.90
N PHE A 50 -6.12 -1.82 -3.12
CA PHE A 50 -7.48 -1.76 -2.59
C PHE A 50 -8.27 -0.71 -3.37
N THR A 51 -9.36 -1.13 -3.99
CA THR A 51 -10.22 -0.24 -4.79
C THR A 51 -11.40 0.26 -3.96
N SER A 52 -11.49 1.56 -3.71
CA SER A 52 -12.48 2.16 -2.80
C SER A 52 -13.93 1.87 -3.16
N TRP A 53 -14.24 1.72 -4.45
CA TRP A 53 -15.59 1.42 -4.93
C TRP A 53 -16.06 -0.02 -4.65
N ALA A 54 -15.16 -0.90 -4.17
CA ALA A 54 -15.55 -2.26 -3.77
C ALA A 54 -16.55 -2.27 -2.59
N GLN A 55 -16.58 -1.21 -1.78
CA GLN A 55 -17.53 -1.05 -0.68
C GLN A 55 -19.00 -1.00 -1.13
N TYR A 56 -19.23 -0.63 -2.40
CA TYR A 56 -20.55 -0.47 -2.98
C TYR A 56 -21.03 -1.69 -3.77
N ARG A 57 -20.19 -2.72 -3.91
CA ARG A 57 -20.59 -3.96 -4.61
C ARG A 57 -21.71 -4.68 -3.82
N PRO A 58 -22.65 -5.36 -4.50
CA PRO A 58 -23.71 -6.12 -3.84
C PRO A 58 -23.23 -7.50 -3.37
N GLY A 59 -23.92 -8.06 -2.36
CA GLY A 59 -23.71 -9.42 -1.85
C GLY A 59 -22.27 -9.69 -1.39
N GLU A 60 -21.81 -10.91 -1.64
CA GLU A 60 -20.46 -11.40 -1.31
C GLU A 60 -19.33 -10.63 -2.03
N GLY A 61 -19.64 -9.83 -3.04
CA GLY A 61 -18.67 -8.98 -3.73
C GLY A 61 -18.32 -7.71 -2.96
N LYS A 62 -19.09 -7.36 -1.91
CA LYS A 62 -18.85 -6.19 -1.06
C LYS A 62 -17.56 -6.39 -0.27
N PHE A 63 -16.66 -5.41 -0.38
CA PHE A 63 -15.37 -5.47 0.30
C PHE A 63 -14.97 -4.10 0.84
N LYS A 64 -14.65 -4.03 2.12
CA LYS A 64 -14.32 -2.82 2.88
C LYS A 64 -12.92 -2.90 3.45
N ILE A 65 -12.44 -1.81 4.03
CA ILE A 65 -11.14 -1.76 4.73
C ILE A 65 -11.10 -2.74 5.90
N ASP A 66 -12.23 -2.93 6.60
CA ASP A 66 -12.29 -3.86 7.73
C ASP A 66 -12.07 -5.33 7.32
N ASP A 67 -12.32 -5.65 6.05
CA ASP A 67 -12.12 -6.98 5.47
C ASP A 67 -10.66 -7.21 5.01
N LEU A 68 -9.80 -6.17 5.01
CA LEU A 68 -8.40 -6.29 4.66
C LEU A 68 -7.60 -6.92 5.79
N ASP A 69 -6.95 -8.05 5.50
CA ASP A 69 -5.93 -8.61 6.37
C ASP A 69 -4.57 -7.89 6.13
N PRO A 70 -4.09 -7.09 7.10
CA PRO A 70 -2.86 -6.31 6.97
C PRO A 70 -1.59 -7.18 6.96
N CYS A 71 -1.68 -8.49 7.22
CA CYS A 71 -0.55 -9.42 7.22
C CYS A 71 -0.27 -10.04 5.85
N LEU A 72 -1.22 -9.99 4.91
CA LEU A 72 -1.05 -10.60 3.58
C LEU A 72 -0.03 -9.83 2.74
N CYS A 73 -0.21 -8.52 2.60
CA CYS A 73 0.58 -7.68 1.71
C CYS A 73 1.67 -6.91 2.47
N THR A 74 2.80 -6.68 1.80
CA THR A 74 3.87 -5.82 2.34
C THR A 74 3.59 -4.33 2.08
N HIS A 75 2.91 -4.04 0.98
CA HIS A 75 2.50 -2.70 0.58
C HIS A 75 1.02 -2.75 0.18
N LEU A 76 0.22 -1.82 0.70
CA LEU A 76 -1.16 -1.61 0.30
C LEU A 76 -1.28 -0.26 -0.40
N ILE A 77 -1.94 -0.24 -1.56
CA ILE A 77 -2.17 0.97 -2.35
C ILE A 77 -3.66 1.26 -2.38
N TYR A 78 -4.08 2.42 -1.86
CA TYR A 78 -5.45 2.90 -1.97
C TYR A 78 -5.69 3.47 -3.37
N ALA A 79 -6.64 2.91 -4.09
CA ALA A 79 -7.08 3.36 -5.41
C ALA A 79 -8.52 3.90 -5.31
N PHE A 80 -8.78 5.18 -5.59
CA PHE A 80 -7.85 6.23 -6.00
C PHE A 80 -8.21 7.56 -5.34
N ALA A 81 -7.24 8.47 -5.22
CA ALA A 81 -7.50 9.89 -5.06
C ALA A 81 -7.67 10.57 -6.42
N GLY A 82 -8.37 11.70 -6.42
CA GLY A 82 -8.58 12.56 -7.57
C GLY A 82 -7.58 13.71 -7.68
N MET A 83 -7.75 14.53 -8.71
CA MET A 83 -6.99 15.76 -8.91
C MET A 83 -7.91 16.86 -9.46
N LYS A 84 -7.82 18.05 -8.87
CA LYS A 84 -8.49 19.26 -9.33
C LYS A 84 -7.56 20.44 -9.14
N ASP A 85 -7.45 21.31 -10.14
CA ASP A 85 -6.58 22.49 -10.11
C ASP A 85 -5.12 22.16 -9.74
N ASN A 86 -4.61 21.05 -10.29
CA ASN A 86 -3.29 20.48 -10.00
C ASN A 86 -3.07 20.10 -8.52
N LYS A 87 -4.13 19.94 -7.73
CA LYS A 87 -4.08 19.52 -6.33
C LYS A 87 -4.78 18.18 -6.13
N ILE A 88 -4.27 17.37 -5.21
CA ILE A 88 -4.94 16.13 -4.80
C ILE A 88 -6.30 16.45 -4.18
N THR A 89 -7.32 15.65 -4.52
CA THR A 89 -8.67 15.75 -3.97
C THR A 89 -9.25 14.36 -3.73
N ASN A 90 -10.35 14.31 -2.98
CA ASN A 90 -11.16 13.10 -2.81
C ASN A 90 -12.06 12.87 -4.01
N LEU A 91 -12.40 11.60 -4.26
CA LEU A 91 -13.41 11.22 -5.25
C LEU A 91 -14.79 11.09 -4.62
N ASP A 92 -14.84 10.64 -3.37
CA ASP A 92 -16.05 10.42 -2.61
C ASP A 92 -16.01 11.18 -1.26
N ALA A 93 -17.17 11.44 -0.68
CA ALA A 93 -17.29 12.21 0.56
C ALA A 93 -16.69 11.49 1.78
N ASN A 94 -16.67 10.16 1.74
CA ASN A 94 -16.13 9.33 2.82
C ASN A 94 -14.63 9.01 2.66
N ASP A 95 -13.99 9.40 1.56
CA ASP A 95 -12.58 9.04 1.26
C ASP A 95 -11.62 9.48 2.37
N LEU A 96 -11.77 10.68 2.95
CA LEU A 96 -10.90 11.12 4.06
C LEU A 96 -10.95 10.15 5.24
N THR A 97 -12.14 9.68 5.59
CA THR A 97 -12.31 8.69 6.67
C THR A 97 -11.68 7.37 6.28
N LEU A 98 -11.85 6.95 5.03
CA LEU A 98 -11.26 5.72 4.51
C LEU A 98 -9.73 5.79 4.45
N TYR A 99 -9.13 6.92 4.09
CA TYR A 99 -7.67 7.11 4.11
C TYR A 99 -7.11 6.90 5.52
N HIS A 100 -7.74 7.49 6.53
CA HIS A 100 -7.34 7.29 7.92
C HIS A 100 -7.49 5.83 8.35
N SER A 101 -8.63 5.19 8.08
CA SER A 101 -8.86 3.78 8.41
C SER A 101 -7.86 2.86 7.70
N PHE A 102 -7.55 3.14 6.43
CA PHE A 102 -6.58 2.39 5.64
C PHE A 102 -5.16 2.55 6.20
N ASN A 103 -4.76 3.78 6.57
CA ASN A 103 -3.45 4.01 7.18
C ASN A 103 -3.32 3.35 8.56
N ASN A 104 -4.42 3.29 9.31
CA ASN A 104 -4.46 2.64 10.62
C ASN A 104 -4.27 1.12 10.58
N LEU A 105 -4.30 0.47 9.41
CA LEU A 105 -3.91 -0.93 9.26
C LEU A 105 -2.45 -1.16 9.71
N LYS A 106 -1.60 -0.12 9.65
CA LYS A 106 -0.23 -0.15 10.19
C LYS A 106 -0.18 -0.41 11.70
N ASN A 107 -1.25 -0.08 12.45
CA ASN A 107 -1.31 -0.36 13.88
C ASN A 107 -1.36 -1.87 14.18
N LYS A 108 -1.89 -2.67 13.25
CA LYS A 108 -1.91 -4.15 13.31
C LYS A 108 -0.61 -4.73 12.75
N ASN A 109 -0.06 -4.13 11.69
CA ASN A 109 1.21 -4.53 11.08
C ASN A 109 2.16 -3.34 10.95
N GLN A 110 3.08 -3.17 11.90
CA GLN A 110 4.04 -2.05 11.90
C GLN A 110 5.01 -2.08 10.70
N ASN A 111 5.15 -3.23 10.04
CA ASN A 111 5.98 -3.38 8.84
C ASN A 111 5.23 -3.04 7.54
N LEU A 112 3.90 -2.89 7.60
CA LEU A 112 3.07 -2.56 6.44
C LEU A 112 3.36 -1.15 5.95
N LYS A 113 3.43 -1.00 4.63
CA LYS A 113 3.48 0.30 3.95
C LYS A 113 2.15 0.58 3.26
N THR A 114 1.64 1.78 3.43
CA THR A 114 0.40 2.25 2.81
C THR A 114 0.74 3.39 1.84
N LEU A 115 0.13 3.38 0.66
CA LEU A 115 0.32 4.39 -0.37
C LEU A 115 -1.04 4.85 -0.89
N LEU A 116 -1.13 6.12 -1.29
CA LEU A 116 -2.27 6.69 -1.97
C LEU A 116 -1.96 6.80 -3.47
N SER A 117 -2.83 6.25 -4.33
CA SER A 117 -2.65 6.33 -5.77
C SER A 117 -3.54 7.42 -6.36
N VAL A 118 -2.98 8.25 -7.25
CA VAL A 118 -3.73 9.19 -8.10
C VAL A 118 -3.72 8.65 -9.52
N GLY A 119 -4.86 8.68 -10.22
CA GLY A 119 -4.97 8.21 -11.60
C GLY A 119 -6.03 7.13 -11.80
N GLY A 120 -5.71 6.11 -12.58
CA GLY A 120 -6.64 5.06 -12.99
C GLY A 120 -7.37 5.39 -14.30
N TRP A 121 -8.06 4.40 -14.86
CA TRP A 121 -8.68 4.50 -16.18
C TRP A 121 -9.65 5.70 -16.31
N ASN A 122 -10.55 5.85 -15.33
CA ASN A 122 -11.57 6.92 -15.32
C ASN A 122 -10.99 8.32 -15.10
N PHE A 123 -9.74 8.42 -14.63
CA PHE A 123 -9.09 9.71 -14.43
C PHE A 123 -8.70 10.38 -15.76
N GLY A 124 -8.38 9.55 -16.76
CA GLY A 124 -7.89 9.97 -18.07
C GLY A 124 -6.46 10.51 -18.03
N THR A 125 -6.00 11.05 -19.16
CA THR A 125 -4.62 11.55 -19.31
C THR A 125 -4.51 13.07 -19.22
N GLN A 126 -5.55 13.81 -19.64
CA GLN A 126 -5.52 15.27 -19.79
C GLN A 126 -5.12 16.01 -18.50
N LYS A 127 -5.60 15.55 -17.34
CA LYS A 127 -5.26 16.16 -16.05
C LYS A 127 -3.78 15.99 -15.72
N PHE A 128 -3.19 14.82 -16.00
CA PHE A 128 -1.75 14.62 -15.86
C PHE A 128 -0.98 15.50 -16.83
N SER A 129 -1.36 15.56 -18.10
CA SER A 129 -0.72 16.44 -19.09
C SER A 129 -0.73 17.90 -18.65
N ALA A 130 -1.85 18.41 -18.14
CA ALA A 130 -1.94 19.76 -17.61
C ALA A 130 -1.04 19.96 -16.37
N MET A 131 -1.06 19.01 -15.43
CA MET A 131 -0.26 19.08 -14.20
C MET A 131 1.25 19.07 -14.48
N VAL A 132 1.71 18.26 -15.42
CA VAL A 132 3.15 18.17 -15.73
C VAL A 132 3.65 19.29 -16.65
N SER A 133 2.75 20.01 -17.33
CA SER A 133 3.09 21.00 -18.38
C SER A 133 3.99 22.16 -17.93
N THR A 134 3.93 22.57 -16.67
CA THR A 134 4.75 23.67 -16.14
C THR A 134 5.40 23.29 -14.82
N LYS A 135 6.49 23.98 -14.47
CA LYS A 135 7.17 23.77 -13.18
C LYS A 135 6.26 24.13 -12.02
N GLU A 136 5.48 25.19 -12.17
CA GLU A 136 4.55 25.72 -11.17
C GLU A 136 3.42 24.73 -10.89
N ASN A 137 2.88 24.10 -11.95
CA ASN A 137 1.83 23.09 -11.81
C ASN A 137 2.35 21.83 -11.11
N ARG A 138 3.54 21.34 -11.50
CA ARG A 138 4.20 20.23 -10.80
C ARG A 138 4.45 20.56 -9.33
N GLN A 139 4.94 21.77 -9.04
CA GLN A 139 5.19 22.20 -7.67
C GLN A 139 3.89 22.26 -6.86
N THR A 140 2.81 22.78 -7.45
CA THR A 140 1.49 22.83 -6.81
C THR A 140 1.00 21.42 -6.45
N PHE A 141 1.18 20.46 -7.36
CA PHE A 141 0.81 19.07 -7.14
C PHE A 141 1.62 18.43 -6.01
N ILE A 142 2.95 18.52 -6.06
CA ILE A 142 3.86 17.98 -5.04
C ILE A 142 3.55 18.58 -3.66
N THR A 143 3.37 19.90 -3.57
CA THR A 143 3.04 20.55 -2.30
C THR A 143 1.67 20.08 -1.76
N SER A 144 0.67 19.88 -2.63
CA SER A 144 -0.63 19.35 -2.21
C SER A 144 -0.55 17.91 -1.72
N GLU A 145 0.32 17.09 -2.33
CA GLU A 145 0.57 15.72 -1.90
C GLU A 145 1.21 15.68 -0.52
N MET A 146 2.22 16.52 -0.28
CA MET A 146 2.86 16.60 1.04
C MET A 146 1.84 16.95 2.12
N VAL A 147 0.93 17.89 1.87
CA VAL A 147 -0.15 18.23 2.83
C VAL A 147 -1.06 17.03 3.08
N ALA A 148 -1.53 16.36 2.03
CA ALA A 148 -2.36 15.17 2.17
C ALA A 148 -1.63 14.04 2.92
N ALA A 149 -0.34 13.83 2.64
CA ALA A 149 0.50 12.86 3.34
C ALA A 149 0.69 13.24 4.81
N PHE A 150 0.90 14.52 5.13
CA PHE A 150 0.95 14.98 6.52
C PHE A 150 -0.40 14.82 7.22
N GLU A 151 -1.53 15.10 6.57
CA GLU A 151 -2.85 14.82 7.16
C GLU A 151 -3.04 13.34 7.51
N VAL A 152 -2.52 12.44 6.65
CA VAL A 152 -2.54 10.99 6.86
C VAL A 152 -1.55 10.53 7.94
N GLU A 153 -0.38 11.15 8.05
CA GLU A 153 0.70 10.76 8.97
C GLU A 153 0.74 11.54 10.32
N ALA A 154 0.03 12.68 10.46
CA ALA A 154 0.11 13.61 11.61
C ALA A 154 -0.31 13.04 12.98
N LYS A 155 -0.58 11.74 13.10
CA LYS A 155 -0.88 11.10 14.39
C LYS A 155 0.12 10.02 14.81
N SER A 156 1.14 9.72 14.01
CA SER A 156 2.10 8.69 14.40
C SER A 156 3.41 8.79 13.64
N SER A 157 4.49 8.61 14.39
CA SER A 157 5.73 7.96 13.95
C SER A 157 6.75 8.80 13.18
N GLY A 158 7.97 8.87 13.73
CA GLY A 158 9.17 9.30 13.01
C GLY A 158 9.51 8.34 11.87
N GLN A 159 8.69 8.34 10.82
CA GLN A 159 8.79 7.44 9.68
C GLN A 159 9.83 7.91 8.65
N PRO A 160 10.41 6.96 7.90
CA PRO A 160 11.30 7.25 6.79
C PRO A 160 10.61 8.00 5.63
N ARG A 161 11.44 8.52 4.71
CA ARG A 161 11.05 9.21 3.47
C ARG A 161 9.87 8.54 2.74
N MET A 162 8.95 9.36 2.24
CA MET A 162 7.81 8.90 1.43
C MET A 162 8.25 8.04 0.24
N LEU A 163 7.48 6.99 -0.03
CA LEU A 163 7.69 6.09 -1.16
C LEU A 163 6.98 6.63 -2.40
N LEU A 164 7.71 6.74 -3.50
CA LEU A 164 7.15 7.05 -4.82
C LEU A 164 7.15 5.76 -5.66
N SER A 165 6.01 5.45 -6.28
CA SER A 165 5.84 4.31 -7.17
C SER A 165 4.89 4.67 -8.33
N ALA A 166 5.01 3.97 -9.46
CA ALA A 166 4.12 4.14 -10.61
C ALA A 166 3.63 2.79 -11.13
N ALA A 167 2.37 2.72 -11.56
CA ALA A 167 1.86 1.63 -12.37
C ALA A 167 2.08 1.98 -13.86
N VAL A 168 2.75 1.11 -14.60
CA VAL A 168 3.16 1.33 -16.00
C VAL A 168 2.53 0.30 -16.93
N ALA A 169 2.38 0.66 -18.21
CA ALA A 169 1.84 -0.25 -19.22
C ALA A 169 2.84 -1.37 -19.57
N ALA A 170 2.32 -2.54 -19.95
CA ALA A 170 3.13 -3.67 -20.42
C ALA A 170 3.27 -3.75 -21.95
N GLY A 171 2.46 -3.00 -22.71
CA GLY A 171 2.46 -3.04 -24.16
C GLY A 171 3.66 -2.29 -24.75
N MET A 172 4.51 -2.98 -25.52
CA MET A 172 5.78 -2.44 -26.03
C MET A 172 5.62 -1.09 -26.75
N GLY A 173 4.62 -0.96 -27.62
CA GLY A 173 4.39 0.31 -28.34
C GLY A 173 4.05 1.49 -27.43
N ILE A 174 3.46 1.25 -26.26
CA ILE A 174 3.25 2.29 -25.24
C ILE A 174 4.54 2.51 -24.42
N VAL A 175 5.27 1.43 -24.12
CA VAL A 175 6.55 1.52 -23.39
C VAL A 175 7.53 2.43 -24.14
N GLU A 176 7.80 2.11 -25.40
CA GLU A 176 8.76 2.85 -26.25
C GLU A 176 8.31 4.28 -26.54
N GLY A 177 7.00 4.50 -26.70
CA GLY A 177 6.45 5.80 -27.09
C GLY A 177 6.15 6.74 -25.93
N SER A 178 6.21 6.30 -24.67
CA SER A 178 5.72 7.10 -23.53
C SER A 178 6.59 7.07 -22.28
N TYR A 179 7.63 6.23 -22.22
CA TYR A 179 8.47 6.08 -21.04
C TYR A 179 9.96 6.10 -21.39
N GLU A 180 10.69 7.05 -20.80
CA GLU A 180 12.15 7.06 -20.80
C GLU A 180 12.65 6.07 -19.74
N VAL A 181 12.56 4.76 -20.03
CA VAL A 181 12.76 3.69 -19.04
C VAL A 181 14.08 3.81 -18.28
N ALA A 182 15.16 4.24 -18.95
CA ALA A 182 16.47 4.42 -18.33
C ALA A 182 16.51 5.52 -17.25
N GLU A 183 15.57 6.46 -17.28
CA GLU A 183 15.51 7.61 -16.37
C GLU A 183 14.42 7.45 -15.29
N LEU A 184 13.63 6.36 -15.34
CA LEU A 184 12.49 6.15 -14.43
C LEU A 184 12.86 5.58 -13.05
N GLY A 185 14.14 5.37 -12.74
CA GLY A 185 14.59 4.95 -11.41
C GLY A 185 16.01 4.41 -11.35
#